data_AF-A0A8C2JW04-F1
#
_entry.id   AF-A0A8C2JW04-F1
#
_cell.length_a   1.000
_cell.length_b   1.000
_cell.length_c   1.000
_cell.angle_alpha   90.00
_cell.angle_beta   90.00
_cell.angle_gamma   90.00
#
_symmetry.space_group_name_H-M   'P 1'
#
loop_
_entity.id
_entity.type
_entity.pdbx_description
1 polymer ?
#
loop_
_entity_poly.entity_id
_entity_poly.type
_entity_poly.pdbx_seq_one_letter_code
_entity_poly.pdbx_strand_id
1 'polypeptide(L)' 'MAAVQRTLMALGSVALTKDDGLYRGNRDWFHRKSQGNRREFSEEQLRQGQNLIGLQMGSNRGASQA' A
#
# COMPACT_ATOMS: atom_id res chain seq x y z
N MET A 1 14.89 12.94 -18.39
CA MET A 1 15.55 12.84 -17.07
C MET A 1 14.58 12.62 -15.90
N ALA A 2 13.56 13.46 -15.69
CA ALA A 2 12.67 13.35 -14.51
C ALA A 2 11.94 12.00 -14.34
N ALA A 3 11.56 11.32 -15.43
CA ALA A 3 10.90 10.02 -15.35
C ALA A 3 11.81 8.94 -14.75
N VAL A 4 13.09 8.90 -15.14
CA VAL A 4 14.07 7.92 -14.65
C VAL A 4 14.27 8.09 -13.15
N GLN A 5 14.43 9.33 -12.68
CA GLN A 5 14.59 9.62 -11.26
C GLN A 5 13.37 9.15 -10.44
N ARG A 6 12.14 9.42 -10.92
CA ARG A 6 10.92 8.96 -10.23
C ARG A 6 10.83 7.44 -10.18
N THR A 7 11.21 6.77 -11.26
CA THR A 7 11.22 5.30 -11.31
C THR A 7 12.21 4.73 -10.31
N LEU A 8 13.43 5.28 -10.21
CA LEU A 8 14.43 4.85 -9.22
C LEU A 8 13.93 5.03 -7.78
N MET A 9 13.32 6.20 -7.48
CA MET A 9 12.73 6.46 -6.17
C MET A 9 11.60 5.46 -5.86
N ALA A 10 10.72 5.20 -6.83
CA ALA A 10 9.63 4.24 -6.65
C ALA A 10 10.14 2.81 -6.43
N LEU A 11 11.17 2.40 -7.17
CA LEU A 11 11.78 1.07 -7.04
C LEU A 11 12.44 0.88 -5.68
N GLY A 12 13.22 1.85 -5.21
CA GLY A 12 13.84 1.80 -3.88
C GLY A 12 12.81 1.73 -2.76
N SER A 13 11.73 2.52 -2.84
CA SER A 13 10.61 2.43 -1.91
C SER A 13 9.94 1.04 -1.91
N VAL A 14 9.77 0.40 -3.07
CA VAL A 14 9.24 -0.96 -3.17
C VAL A 14 10.19 -1.98 -2.54
N ALA A 15 11.48 -1.90 -2.83
CA ALA A 15 12.49 -2.80 -2.26
C ALA A 15 12.53 -2.70 -0.71
N LEU A 16 12.47 -1.49 -0.16
CA LEU A 16 12.40 -1.26 1.28
C LEU A 16 11.12 -1.84 1.91
N THR A 17 10.00 -1.81 1.17
CA THR A 17 8.69 -2.27 1.66
C THR A 17 8.56 -3.78 1.66
N LYS A 18 9.21 -4.45 0.70
CA LYS A 18 9.15 -5.91 0.56
C LYS A 18 9.76 -6.64 1.78
N ASP A 19 10.72 -6.00 2.44
CA ASP A 19 11.34 -6.45 3.71
C ASP A 19 11.78 -7.93 3.69
N ASP A 20 12.21 -8.43 2.52
CA ASP A 20 12.67 -9.81 2.27
C ASP A 20 14.15 -10.04 2.62
N GLY A 21 14.78 -9.07 3.29
CA GLY A 21 16.20 -9.11 3.67
C GLY A 21 17.19 -8.89 2.52
N LEU A 22 16.73 -8.66 1.28
CA LEU A 22 17.63 -8.45 0.13
C LEU A 22 18.13 -7.01 0.03
N TYR A 23 17.36 -6.03 0.50
CA TYR A 23 17.77 -4.63 0.48
C TYR A 23 18.77 -4.32 1.61
N ARG A 24 20.00 -3.92 1.23
CA ARG A 24 21.12 -3.63 2.15
C ARG A 24 21.59 -2.16 2.13
N GLY A 25 20.84 -1.27 1.48
CA GLY A 25 21.16 0.16 1.42
C GLY A 25 20.70 0.95 2.65
N ASN A 26 20.99 2.25 2.67
CA ASN A 26 20.47 3.14 3.71
C ASN A 26 18.94 3.28 3.56
N ARG A 27 18.21 2.84 4.59
CA ARG A 27 16.74 2.84 4.63
C ARG A 27 16.15 4.25 4.65
N ASP A 28 16.89 5.27 5.08
CA ASP A 28 16.42 6.66 5.16
C ASP A 28 16.24 7.32 3.78
N TRP A 29 16.78 6.70 2.72
CA TRP A 29 16.71 7.25 1.36
C TRP A 29 15.35 7.01 0.68
N PHE A 30 14.55 6.09 1.20
CA PHE A 30 13.29 5.68 0.59
C PHE A 30 12.17 5.61 1.62
N HIS A 31 10.94 5.85 1.20
CA HIS A 31 9.76 5.69 2.04
C HIS A 31 9.13 4.31 1.84
N ARG A 32 8.53 3.73 2.89
CA ARG A 32 7.69 2.54 2.71
C ARG A 32 6.45 2.88 1.89
N LYS A 33 6.12 2.00 0.95
CA LYS A 33 4.87 2.02 0.17
C LYS A 33 3.77 1.39 1.01
N SER A 34 2.56 1.93 0.91
CA SER A 34 1.38 1.27 1.45
C SER A 34 1.16 -0.06 0.74
N GLN A 35 1.02 -1.14 1.50
CA GLN A 35 0.66 -2.46 1.01
C GLN A 35 -0.83 -2.70 1.25
N GLY A 36 -1.46 -3.48 0.36
CA GLY A 36 -2.81 -3.95 0.59
C GLY A 36 -2.86 -4.86 1.81
N ASN A 37 -3.78 -4.61 2.74
CA ASN A 37 -4.07 -5.53 3.83
C ASN A 37 -5.25 -6.41 3.43
N ARG A 38 -4.96 -7.60 2.90
CA ARG A 38 -6.00 -8.57 2.54
C ARG A 38 -6.55 -9.17 3.82
N ARG A 39 -7.80 -8.84 4.13
CA ARG A 39 -8.56 -9.43 5.23
C ARG A 39 -9.52 -10.48 4.68
N GLU A 40 -9.64 -11.57 5.40
CA GLU A 40 -10.66 -12.58 5.13
C GLU A 40 -11.89 -12.25 5.98
N PHE A 41 -13.05 -12.22 5.34
CA PHE A 41 -14.34 -11.97 5.98
C PHE A 41 -15.21 -13.22 5.80
N SER A 42 -16.05 -13.52 6.78
CA SER A 42 -17.00 -14.62 6.66
C SER A 42 -18.06 -14.31 5.58
N GLU A 43 -18.69 -15.35 5.01
CA GLU A 43 -19.76 -15.16 4.04
C GLU A 43 -20.92 -14.32 4.59
N GLU A 44 -21.25 -14.49 5.88
CA GLU A 44 -22.25 -13.68 6.58
C GLU A 44 -21.87 -12.19 6.60
N GLN A 45 -20.61 -11.85 6.90
CA GLN A 45 -20.10 -10.48 6.89
C GLN A 45 -20.11 -9.86 5.48
N LEU A 46 -19.74 -10.64 4.47
CA LEU A 46 -19.79 -10.21 3.07
C LEU A 46 -21.23 -9.94 2.63
N ARG A 47 -22.19 -10.79 3.03
CA ARG A 47 -23.61 -10.64 2.72
C ARG A 47 -24.20 -9.38 3.36
N GLN A 48 -23.82 -9.05 4.59
CA GLN A 48 -24.24 -7.81 5.25
C GLN A 48 -23.78 -6.55 4.49
N GLY A 49 -22.60 -6.60 3.84
CA GLY A 49 -22.05 -5.49 3.08
C GLY A 49 -22.73 -5.23 1.72
N GLN A 50 -23.52 -6.18 1.19
CA GLN A 50 -24.14 -6.07 -0.15
C GLN A 50 -25.18 -4.95 -0.23
N ASN A 51 -25.78 -4.56 0.90
CA ASN A 51 -26.78 -3.49 0.95
C ASN A 51 -26.18 -2.09 1.16
N LEU A 52 -24.85 -1.97 1.33
CA LEU A 52 -24.16 -0.69 1.45
C LEU A 52 -23.74 -0.17 0.07
N ILE A 53 -24.31 0.97 -0.34
CA ILE A 53 -23.91 1.65 -1.58
C ILE A 53 -22.56 2.34 -1.35
N GLY A 54 -21.49 1.81 -1.98
CA GLY A 54 -20.09 2.21 -1.79
C GLY A 54 -19.68 3.59 -2.32
N LEU A 55 -20.61 4.52 -2.51
CA LEU A 55 -20.40 5.85 -3.13
C LEU A 55 -19.40 6.75 -2.36
N GLN A 56 -19.00 6.38 -1.14
CA GLN A 56 -18.08 7.15 -0.29
C GLN A 56 -16.71 6.49 -0.04
N MET A 57 -16.35 5.41 -0.75
CA MET A 57 -15.03 4.79 -0.62
C MET A 57 -13.98 5.66 -1.33
N GLY A 58 -13.58 6.76 -0.68
CA GLY A 58 -12.64 7.75 -1.19
C GLY A 58 -11.22 7.20 -1.40
N SER A 59 -10.30 8.09 -1.78
CA SER A 59 -8.89 7.72 -1.98
C SER A 59 -8.20 7.43 -0.64
N ASN A 60 -7.42 6.35 -0.57
CA ASN A 60 -6.55 6.04 0.58
C ASN A 60 -5.38 7.05 0.77
N ARG A 61 -5.29 8.10 -0.05
CA ARG A 61 -4.24 9.13 0.05
C ARG A 61 -4.43 9.92 1.35
N GLY A 62 -3.61 9.62 2.36
CA GLY A 62 -3.66 10.25 3.68
C GLY A 62 -4.41 9.44 4.76
N ALA A 63 -4.95 8.27 4.42
CA ALA A 63 -5.55 7.36 5.40
C ALA A 63 -4.45 6.61 6.17
N SER A 64 -4.40 6.78 7.49
CA SER A 64 -3.53 6.00 8.38
C SER A 64 -4.28 4.77 8.90
N GLN A 65 -3.54 3.68 9.16
CA GLN A 65 -4.07 2.44 9.75
C GLN A 65 -3.94 2.41 11.28
N ALA A 66 -3.95 3.57 11.95
CA ALA A 66 -3.80 3.65 13.41
C ALA A 66 -4.94 2.94 14.15
#